data_AF-A0A954IJ21-F1
#
_entry.id   AF-A0A954IJ21-F1
#
_cell.length_a   1.000
_cell.length_b   1.000
_cell.length_c   1.000
_cell.angle_alpha   90.00
_cell.angle_beta   90.00
_cell.angle_gamma   90.00
#
_symmetry.space_group_name_H-M   'P 1'
#
loop_
_entity.id
_entity.type
_entity.pdbx_description
1 polymer ?
#
loop_
_entity_poly.entity_id
_entity_poly.type
_entity_poly.pdbx_seq_one_letter_code
_entity_poly.pdbx_strand_id
1 'polypeptide(L)'
;MIRSSVWLLSICLLLCRFSSAQENPWKYQATAPPNHAIHRSEHGGAWFVPTELHERYEALKSQTAALAAEIEEGRVDGNAALQEIAHLEAELTTLEQQLAAVEVFVSPFRVFRQTDTYEFPLSEQRMVLIQADGIRIRSWDEPGIRCELRKTVLAEDQPAAEEMERILVKHENRIASDLVGESSAERKAHEDEFLQSPEGQAMTATQRRSREQLVQQIADSWGTFEAFQGKPIDILKVEGIAGQEGNLHLTYRINSEGGSGRAGSTWKNAAELTVYLPADIHVAIQGCQTMVDVDGFRGSLILSQTNSLDRDYDGSFTVRNVHGPVVIDGAPIRSISDVHGTVTIHAVTEPRNGGTHHSGEGRRLYTDNSSETVIENIHGDVTAEYLTGHLKLGRITGTMNIINRHGTTELALTEVPAARPHRLSSESGRIALSGDGDTLREVRWYLASQCGELRTNLPTSVLKNVMFTSGEPWHGLFPTSTDESDPLGIFREIRRFDAALLNAERSPGFDVISRAGRITLESNN
;
A
#
# COMPACT_ATOMS: atom_id res chain seq x y z
N MET A 1 47.83 1.10 9.50
CA MET A 1 48.42 0.84 10.83
C MET A 1 49.34 2.01 11.20
N ILE A 2 48.77 3.08 11.74
CA ILE A 2 49.46 4.13 12.53
C ILE A 2 48.43 4.56 13.59
N ARG A 3 48.78 4.36 14.86
CA ARG A 3 48.01 4.76 16.05
C ARG A 3 48.52 6.12 16.51
N SER A 4 47.63 7.02 16.90
CA SER A 4 47.89 8.02 17.94
C SER A 4 46.60 8.36 18.66
N SER A 5 46.69 8.29 19.99
CA SER A 5 45.62 8.31 20.98
C SER A 5 45.43 9.72 21.56
N VAL A 6 44.38 9.83 22.40
CA VAL A 6 44.18 10.82 23.47
C VAL A 6 43.48 12.12 23.05
N TRP A 7 42.17 12.20 23.26
CA TRP A 7 41.47 13.33 23.91
C TRP A 7 40.13 12.81 24.48
N LEU A 8 40.09 12.61 25.80
CA LEU A 8 38.90 12.21 26.55
C LEU A 8 39.04 12.82 27.95
N LEU A 9 38.55 14.06 28.12
CA LEU A 9 38.25 14.71 29.42
C LEU A 9 37.85 16.17 29.19
N SER A 10 36.62 16.40 28.72
CA SER A 10 35.91 17.71 28.80
C SER A 10 34.38 17.55 28.75
N ILE A 11 33.87 16.38 29.14
CA ILE A 11 32.42 16.10 29.21
C ILE A 11 32.10 15.80 30.68
N CYS A 12 31.90 16.83 31.50
CA CYS A 12 31.19 16.69 32.80
C CYS A 12 30.84 18.00 33.53
N LEU A 13 30.97 19.19 32.93
CA LEU A 13 30.59 20.46 33.57
C LEU A 13 29.72 21.36 32.67
N LEU A 14 28.72 20.75 32.03
CA LEU A 14 27.67 21.47 31.28
C LEU A 14 26.26 20.95 31.65
N LEU A 15 26.02 20.76 32.95
CA LEU A 15 24.68 20.56 33.50
C LEU A 15 24.47 21.62 34.59
N CYS A 16 23.26 22.16 34.60
CA CYS A 16 22.73 23.15 35.54
C CYS A 16 22.87 24.63 35.14
N ARG A 17 22.39 24.99 33.93
CA ARG A 17 21.57 26.21 33.70
C ARG A 17 20.58 26.02 32.54
N PHE A 18 19.66 25.06 32.67
CA PHE A 18 18.38 25.10 31.92
C PHE A 18 17.30 25.62 32.85
N SER A 19 17.36 26.92 33.14
CA SER A 19 16.16 27.68 33.51
C SER A 19 15.71 28.41 32.25
N SER A 20 15.19 27.67 31.27
CA SER A 20 14.30 28.26 30.28
C SER A 20 12.91 28.19 30.89
N ALA A 21 12.31 29.35 31.14
CA ALA A 21 10.85 29.45 31.12
C ALA A 21 10.41 28.68 29.87
N GLN A 22 9.64 27.61 30.08
CA GLN A 22 9.20 26.74 28.99
C GLN A 22 8.18 27.56 28.21
N GLU A 23 8.66 28.38 27.28
CA GLU A 23 7.83 29.06 26.28
C GLU A 23 6.88 28.00 25.73
N ASN A 24 5.60 28.33 25.73
CA ASN A 24 4.57 27.41 25.30
C ASN A 24 4.95 26.88 23.91
N PRO A 25 5.25 25.57 23.75
CA PRO A 25 5.79 25.04 22.49
C PRO A 25 4.75 25.12 21.35
N TRP A 26 3.50 25.50 21.66
CA TRP A 26 2.39 25.60 20.74
C TRP A 26 2.15 27.07 20.37
N LYS A 27 2.72 27.50 19.24
CA LYS A 27 2.48 28.85 18.68
C LYS A 27 1.02 29.05 18.28
N TYR A 28 0.37 28.00 17.77
CA TYR A 28 -0.98 28.07 17.22
C TYR A 28 -1.97 27.31 18.09
N GLN A 29 -3.07 27.96 18.49
CA GLN A 29 -4.05 27.38 19.41
C GLN A 29 -5.48 27.70 18.97
N ALA A 30 -6.37 26.73 19.14
CA ALA A 30 -7.81 26.89 18.95
C ALA A 30 -8.58 26.18 20.07
N THR A 31 -9.84 26.57 20.24
CA THR A 31 -10.76 25.96 21.19
C THR A 31 -11.93 25.36 20.41
N ALA A 32 -12.11 24.05 20.53
CA ALA A 32 -13.27 23.34 20.02
C ALA A 32 -14.46 23.51 20.98
N PRO A 33 -15.70 23.27 20.51
CA PRO A 33 -16.87 23.27 21.39
C PRO A 33 -16.67 22.34 22.60
N PRO A 34 -17.24 22.67 23.78
CA PRO A 34 -17.15 21.81 24.95
C PRO A 34 -17.85 20.47 24.72
N ASN A 35 -17.38 19.42 25.39
CA ASN A 35 -17.88 18.05 25.29
C ASN A 35 -17.95 17.54 23.84
N HIS A 36 -16.92 17.87 23.05
CA HIS A 36 -16.76 17.32 21.71
C HIS A 36 -15.50 16.46 21.60
N ALA A 37 -15.63 15.34 20.92
CA ALA A 37 -14.53 14.46 20.56
C ALA A 37 -14.07 14.72 19.12
N ILE A 38 -12.81 14.41 18.84
CA ILE A 38 -12.26 14.45 17.49
C ILE A 38 -12.79 13.25 16.72
N HIS A 39 -13.49 13.51 15.62
CA HIS A 39 -14.01 12.47 14.73
C HIS A 39 -13.03 12.16 13.59
N ARG A 40 -12.51 13.20 12.92
CA ARG A 40 -11.56 13.05 11.81
C ARG A 40 -10.62 14.23 11.69
N SER A 41 -9.46 14.00 11.07
CA SER A 41 -8.46 15.03 10.80
C SER A 41 -8.64 15.64 9.42
N GLU A 42 -8.32 16.92 9.24
CA GLU A 42 -8.13 17.53 7.92
C GLU A 42 -6.89 18.42 7.99
N HIS A 43 -6.26 18.73 6.86
CA HIS A 43 -5.06 19.55 6.81
C HIS A 43 -5.25 20.88 7.58
N GLY A 44 -4.45 21.08 8.63
CA GLY A 44 -4.53 22.25 9.49
C GLY A 44 -5.61 22.24 10.59
N GLY A 45 -6.38 21.16 10.77
CA GLY A 45 -7.44 21.14 11.78
C GLY A 45 -8.00 19.76 12.09
N ALA A 46 -9.18 19.74 12.69
CA ALA A 46 -9.93 18.51 12.90
C ALA A 46 -11.43 18.81 12.96
N TRP A 47 -12.22 17.81 12.58
CA TRP A 47 -13.66 17.82 12.73
C TRP A 47 -14.04 17.25 14.10
N PHE A 48 -14.86 18.00 14.84
CA PHE A 48 -15.30 17.70 16.18
C PHE A 48 -16.79 17.39 16.19
N VAL A 49 -17.20 16.41 16.99
CA VAL A 49 -18.59 15.98 17.15
C VAL A 49 -18.90 15.81 18.65
N PRO A 50 -20.16 15.87 19.09
CA PRO A 50 -20.49 15.63 20.50
C PRO A 50 -19.93 14.29 21.01
N THR A 51 -19.30 14.30 22.19
CA THR A 51 -18.61 13.12 22.76
C THR A 51 -19.52 11.91 22.85
N GLU A 52 -20.78 12.09 23.25
CA GLU A 52 -21.76 10.99 23.36
C GLU A 52 -22.02 10.28 22.02
N LEU A 53 -22.12 11.04 20.92
CA LEU A 53 -22.31 10.46 19.59
C LEU A 53 -21.05 9.73 19.11
N HIS A 54 -19.88 10.30 19.38
CA HIS A 54 -18.60 9.66 19.06
C HIS A 54 -18.40 8.35 19.81
N GLU A 55 -18.68 8.34 21.12
CA GLU A 55 -18.58 7.13 21.95
C GLU A 55 -19.54 6.04 21.47
N ARG A 56 -20.77 6.41 21.10
CA ARG A 56 -21.73 5.45 20.52
C ARG A 56 -21.22 4.89 19.19
N TYR A 57 -20.61 5.73 18.35
CA TYR A 57 -20.07 5.31 17.05
C TYR A 57 -18.91 4.32 17.23
N GLU A 58 -17.93 4.65 18.07
CA GLU A 58 -16.82 3.76 18.36
C GLU A 58 -17.27 2.45 19.03
N ALA A 59 -18.28 2.51 19.91
CA ALA A 59 -18.86 1.32 20.54
C ALA A 59 -19.53 0.40 19.50
N LEU A 60 -20.36 0.94 18.60
CA LEU A 60 -21.00 0.16 17.53
C LEU A 60 -19.97 -0.43 16.56
N LYS A 61 -18.94 0.35 16.20
CA LYS A 61 -17.84 -0.13 15.34
C LYS A 61 -17.08 -1.26 16.01
N SER A 62 -16.78 -1.14 17.31
CA SER A 62 -16.12 -2.19 18.08
C SER A 62 -17.00 -3.44 18.23
N GLN A 63 -18.31 -3.30 18.42
CA GLN A 63 -19.25 -4.42 18.51
C GLN A 63 -19.34 -5.17 17.17
N THR A 64 -19.45 -4.43 16.06
CA THR A 64 -19.48 -5.00 14.71
C THR A 64 -18.21 -5.79 14.43
N ALA A 65 -17.04 -5.22 14.75
CA ALA A 65 -15.76 -5.89 14.59
C ALA A 65 -15.61 -7.13 15.48
N ALA A 66 -16.05 -7.06 16.74
CA ALA A 66 -16.01 -8.20 17.66
C ALA A 66 -16.91 -9.35 17.19
N LEU A 67 -18.13 -9.04 16.74
CA LEU A 67 -19.06 -10.05 16.23
C LEU A 67 -18.56 -10.67 14.92
N ALA A 68 -17.99 -9.88 14.02
CA ALA A 68 -17.35 -10.39 12.81
C ALA A 68 -16.20 -11.36 13.15
N ALA A 69 -15.37 -11.02 14.14
CA ALA A 69 -14.31 -11.91 14.61
C ALA A 69 -14.86 -13.21 15.23
N GLU A 70 -15.95 -13.16 16.00
CA GLU A 70 -16.59 -14.35 16.56
C GLU A 70 -17.17 -15.29 15.47
N ILE A 71 -17.72 -14.73 14.39
CA ILE A 71 -18.16 -15.49 13.21
C ILE A 71 -16.95 -16.16 12.56
N GLU A 72 -15.87 -15.42 12.33
CA GLU A 72 -14.64 -15.96 11.73
C GLU A 72 -14.01 -17.09 12.55
N GLU A 73 -14.13 -17.02 13.88
CA GLU A 73 -13.66 -18.05 14.80
C GLU A 73 -14.63 -19.23 14.91
N GLY A 74 -15.84 -19.13 14.34
CA GLY A 74 -16.89 -20.14 14.42
C GLY A 74 -17.48 -20.29 15.82
N ARG A 75 -17.43 -19.24 16.65
CA ARG A 75 -17.95 -19.24 18.03
C ARG A 75 -19.46 -19.00 18.10
N VAL A 76 -20.03 -18.38 17.06
CA VAL A 76 -21.45 -18.01 16.97
C VAL A 76 -22.10 -18.56 15.70
N ASP A 77 -23.41 -18.75 15.73
CA ASP A 77 -24.19 -19.17 14.56
C ASP A 77 -24.18 -18.08 13.48
N GLY A 78 -23.73 -18.44 12.28
CA GLY A 78 -23.46 -17.49 11.20
C GLY A 78 -24.70 -16.71 10.76
N ASN A 79 -25.88 -17.33 10.67
CA ASN A 79 -27.06 -16.64 10.14
C ASN A 79 -27.61 -15.57 11.09
N ALA A 80 -27.73 -15.88 12.38
CA ALA A 80 -28.17 -14.91 13.38
C ALA A 80 -27.15 -13.78 13.55
N ALA A 81 -25.86 -14.12 13.57
CA ALA A 81 -24.78 -13.14 13.69
C ALA A 81 -24.68 -12.22 12.46
N LEU A 82 -24.90 -12.74 11.24
CA LEU A 82 -24.95 -11.93 10.02
C LEU A 82 -26.13 -10.96 10.00
N GLN A 83 -27.30 -11.37 10.52
CA GLN A 83 -28.45 -10.46 10.66
C GLN A 83 -28.16 -9.33 11.66
N GLU A 84 -27.48 -9.65 12.77
CA GLU A 84 -27.07 -8.66 13.76
C GLU A 84 -26.00 -7.71 13.21
N ILE A 85 -25.01 -8.20 12.45
CA ILE A 85 -24.04 -7.34 11.76
C ILE A 85 -24.76 -6.39 10.81
N ALA A 86 -25.68 -6.88 9.96
CA ALA A 86 -26.43 -6.02 9.06
C ALA A 86 -27.26 -4.95 9.80
N HIS A 87 -27.78 -5.28 10.99
CA HIS A 87 -28.46 -4.32 11.85
C HIS A 87 -27.50 -3.26 12.41
N LEU A 88 -26.34 -3.67 12.95
CA LEU A 88 -25.31 -2.77 13.45
C LEU A 88 -24.76 -1.85 12.36
N GLU A 89 -24.56 -2.35 11.14
CA GLU A 89 -24.12 -1.58 9.97
C GLU A 89 -25.15 -0.51 9.57
N ALA A 90 -26.45 -0.85 9.63
CA ALA A 90 -27.51 0.12 9.40
C ALA A 90 -27.57 1.21 10.49
N GLU A 91 -27.32 0.84 11.76
CA GLU A 91 -27.18 1.81 12.86
C GLU A 91 -25.95 2.70 12.67
N LEU A 92 -24.81 2.13 12.30
CA LEU A 92 -23.58 2.87 12.00
C LEU A 92 -23.81 3.88 10.87
N THR A 93 -24.44 3.46 9.78
CA THR A 93 -24.78 4.34 8.65
C THR A 93 -25.66 5.51 9.10
N THR A 94 -26.65 5.24 9.95
CA THR A 94 -27.53 6.29 10.52
C THR A 94 -26.75 7.25 11.41
N LEU A 95 -25.83 6.72 12.22
CA LEU A 95 -25.02 7.52 13.13
C LEU A 95 -23.97 8.36 12.39
N GLU A 96 -23.37 7.85 11.32
CA GLU A 96 -22.49 8.61 10.42
C GLU A 96 -23.21 9.82 9.83
N GLN A 97 -24.46 9.65 9.38
CA GLN A 97 -25.29 10.77 8.91
C GLN A 97 -25.56 11.79 10.02
N GLN A 98 -25.80 11.34 11.25
CA GLN A 98 -25.97 12.23 12.40
C GLN A 98 -24.68 12.99 12.74
N LEU A 99 -23.54 12.30 12.74
CA LEU A 99 -22.22 12.90 12.97
C LEU A 99 -21.91 13.96 11.92
N ALA A 100 -22.13 13.66 10.62
CA ALA A 100 -21.94 14.61 9.53
C ALA A 100 -22.86 15.85 9.63
N ALA A 101 -24.05 15.71 10.22
CA ALA A 101 -24.97 16.82 10.42
C ALA A 101 -24.56 17.77 11.56
N VAL A 102 -23.73 17.32 12.50
CA VAL A 102 -23.34 18.08 13.70
C VAL A 102 -21.84 18.36 13.80
N GLU A 103 -21.04 17.88 12.84
CA GLU A 103 -19.61 18.08 12.88
C GLU A 103 -19.22 19.56 12.74
N VAL A 104 -18.25 19.97 13.54
CA VAL A 104 -17.70 21.32 13.54
C VAL A 104 -16.21 21.24 13.22
N PHE A 105 -15.80 21.85 12.12
CA PHE A 105 -14.39 21.98 11.80
C PHE A 105 -13.74 23.04 12.68
N VAL A 106 -12.68 22.67 13.39
CA VAL A 106 -11.90 23.57 14.23
C VAL A 106 -10.47 23.57 13.73
N SER A 107 -9.98 24.74 13.36
CA SER A 107 -8.60 24.97 12.94
C SER A 107 -8.05 26.22 13.62
N PRO A 108 -6.79 26.22 14.09
CA PRO A 108 -6.10 27.42 14.52
C PRO A 108 -5.57 28.26 13.34
N PHE A 109 -5.85 27.84 12.10
CA PHE A 109 -5.42 28.52 10.88
C PHE A 109 -6.64 28.88 10.03
N ARG A 110 -6.47 29.87 9.15
CA ARG A 110 -7.30 30.02 7.96
C ARG A 110 -6.67 29.21 6.83
N VAL A 111 -7.54 28.55 6.06
CA VAL A 111 -7.14 27.73 4.91
C VAL A 111 -7.35 28.54 3.65
N PHE A 112 -6.26 28.89 2.97
CA PHE A 112 -6.32 29.59 1.69
C PHE A 112 -6.10 28.58 0.57
N ARG A 113 -6.96 28.63 -0.45
CA ARG A 113 -6.91 27.70 -1.60
C ARG A 113 -6.85 28.48 -2.91
N GLN A 114 -6.03 28.01 -3.83
CA GLN A 114 -5.93 28.52 -5.20
C GLN A 114 -5.79 27.34 -6.15
N THR A 115 -6.33 27.44 -7.36
CA THR A 115 -6.14 26.42 -8.40
C THR A 115 -5.49 27.06 -9.61
N ASP A 116 -4.36 26.48 -10.01
CA ASP A 116 -3.66 26.88 -11.22
C ASP A 116 -3.79 25.77 -12.26
N THR A 117 -3.77 26.16 -13.53
CA THR A 117 -3.81 25.24 -14.66
C THR A 117 -2.55 25.41 -15.49
N TYR A 118 -1.93 24.29 -15.85
CA TYR A 118 -0.74 24.23 -16.69
C TYR A 118 -1.00 23.33 -17.87
N GLU A 119 -0.42 23.67 -19.02
CA GLU A 119 -0.41 22.83 -20.21
C GLU A 119 1.02 22.69 -20.70
N PHE A 120 1.43 21.45 -20.97
CA PHE A 120 2.77 21.12 -21.40
C PHE A 120 2.72 20.28 -22.68
N PRO A 121 3.66 20.48 -23.62
CA PRO A 121 3.80 19.57 -24.75
C PRO A 121 4.26 18.19 -24.25
N LEU A 122 3.68 17.13 -24.82
CA LEU A 122 4.15 15.76 -24.60
C LEU A 122 5.27 15.43 -25.59
N SER A 123 6.36 14.83 -25.11
CA SER A 123 7.47 14.41 -25.96
C SER A 123 7.12 13.20 -26.83
N GLU A 124 7.92 12.99 -27.88
CA GLU A 124 7.73 11.86 -28.81
C GLU A 124 7.83 10.48 -28.14
N GLN A 125 8.56 10.38 -27.03
CA GLN A 125 8.70 9.12 -26.27
C GLN A 125 7.43 8.75 -25.48
N ARG A 126 6.52 9.72 -25.25
CA ARG A 126 5.26 9.52 -24.52
C ARG A 126 5.49 8.85 -23.16
N MET A 127 6.51 9.31 -22.44
CA MET A 127 6.89 8.84 -21.11
C MET A 127 6.80 10.00 -20.13
N VAL A 128 5.94 9.86 -19.12
CA VAL A 128 5.73 10.89 -18.09
C VAL A 128 6.10 10.32 -16.73
N LEU A 129 6.95 11.04 -16.00
CA LEU A 129 7.24 10.80 -14.59
C LEU A 129 6.65 11.94 -13.76
N ILE A 130 5.79 11.61 -12.82
CA ILE A 130 5.16 12.57 -11.91
C ILE A 130 5.80 12.42 -10.53
N GLN A 131 6.33 13.51 -9.99
CA GLN A 131 6.88 13.59 -8.64
C GLN A 131 5.98 14.52 -7.81
N ALA A 132 4.98 13.94 -7.16
CA ALA A 132 4.07 14.67 -6.29
C ALA A 132 3.37 13.73 -5.31
N ASP A 133 2.90 14.31 -4.22
CA ASP A 133 1.92 13.70 -3.34
C ASP A 133 0.50 14.16 -3.78
N GLY A 134 -0.54 13.42 -3.40
CA GLY A 134 -1.93 13.82 -3.61
C GLY A 134 -2.34 13.86 -5.09
N ILE A 135 -2.17 12.74 -5.81
CA ILE A 135 -2.30 12.70 -7.26
C ILE A 135 -3.65 12.12 -7.72
N ARG A 136 -4.23 12.76 -8.74
CA ARG A 136 -5.30 12.19 -9.55
C ARG A 136 -4.85 12.10 -11.01
N ILE A 137 -5.14 10.97 -11.66
CA ILE A 137 -4.91 10.78 -13.10
C ILE A 137 -6.24 10.61 -13.81
N ARG A 138 -6.40 11.31 -14.92
CA ARG A 138 -7.57 11.22 -15.79
C ARG A 138 -7.14 11.09 -17.25
N SER A 139 -7.92 10.39 -18.05
CA SER A 139 -7.75 10.40 -19.51
C SER A 139 -8.15 11.74 -20.10
N TRP A 140 -7.51 12.09 -21.21
CA TRP A 140 -7.81 13.28 -21.98
C TRP A 140 -7.50 13.02 -23.46
N ASP A 141 -8.42 13.37 -24.34
CA ASP A 141 -8.31 13.28 -25.80
C ASP A 141 -7.30 14.23 -26.51
N GLU A 142 -6.72 15.25 -25.87
CA GLU A 142 -5.77 16.17 -26.54
C GLU A 142 -4.33 15.63 -26.47
N PRO A 143 -3.46 15.98 -27.42
CA PRO A 143 -2.13 15.38 -27.53
C PRO A 143 -1.13 15.79 -26.45
N GLY A 144 -1.42 16.83 -25.66
CA GLY A 144 -0.55 17.37 -24.62
C GLY A 144 -0.87 16.86 -23.21
N ILE A 145 -0.17 17.41 -22.23
CA ILE A 145 -0.41 17.17 -20.81
C ILE A 145 -1.11 18.41 -20.24
N ARG A 146 -2.19 18.24 -19.47
CA ARG A 146 -2.68 19.31 -18.59
C ARG A 146 -2.60 18.90 -17.14
N CYS A 147 -2.22 19.87 -16.32
CA CYS A 147 -2.23 19.77 -14.88
C CYS A 147 -3.20 20.80 -14.29
N GLU A 148 -3.99 20.38 -13.31
CA GLU A 148 -4.69 21.26 -12.38
C GLU A 148 -4.06 21.09 -11.00
N LEU A 149 -3.42 22.16 -10.51
CA LEU A 149 -2.73 22.18 -9.22
C LEU A 149 -3.57 22.94 -8.21
N ARG A 150 -4.15 22.20 -7.26
CA ARG A 150 -4.88 22.78 -6.12
C ARG A 150 -3.90 23.05 -4.98
N LYS A 151 -3.58 24.32 -4.78
CA LYS A 151 -2.67 24.82 -3.74
C LYS A 151 -3.44 25.07 -2.45
N THR A 152 -2.84 24.73 -1.33
CA THR A 152 -3.34 25.04 0.01
C THR A 152 -2.24 25.66 0.85
N VAL A 153 -2.52 26.79 1.50
CA VAL A 153 -1.62 27.44 2.46
C VAL A 153 -2.37 27.71 3.76
N LEU A 154 -1.77 27.29 4.87
CA LEU A 154 -2.24 27.56 6.23
C LEU A 154 -1.62 28.86 6.77
N ALA A 155 -2.45 29.83 7.15
CA ALA A 155 -1.97 31.09 7.72
C ALA A 155 -3.01 31.72 8.66
N GLU A 156 -2.59 32.63 9.55
CA GLU A 156 -3.51 33.40 10.41
C GLU A 156 -4.25 34.48 9.59
N ASP A 157 -3.52 35.12 8.68
CA ASP A 157 -4.00 36.15 7.75
C ASP A 157 -3.77 35.73 6.28
N GLN A 158 -4.28 36.52 5.34
CA GLN A 158 -4.10 36.30 3.91
C GLN A 158 -2.60 36.15 3.57
N PRO A 159 -2.17 35.01 2.99
CA PRO A 159 -0.77 34.82 2.62
C PRO A 159 -0.40 35.78 1.49
N ALA A 160 0.88 36.16 1.45
CA ALA A 160 1.44 36.94 0.36
C ALA A 160 1.32 36.16 -0.96
N ALA A 161 1.14 36.87 -2.09
CA ALA A 161 0.96 36.24 -3.39
C ALA A 161 2.16 35.33 -3.74
N GLU A 162 3.37 35.78 -3.40
CA GLU A 162 4.62 35.05 -3.63
C GLU A 162 4.66 33.70 -2.90
N GLU A 163 3.94 33.56 -1.78
CA GLU A 163 3.86 32.28 -1.07
C GLU A 163 3.01 31.25 -1.83
N MET A 164 1.91 31.67 -2.44
CA MET A 164 1.10 30.81 -3.32
C MET A 164 1.81 30.53 -4.65
N GLU A 165 2.53 31.51 -5.20
CA GLU A 165 3.26 31.37 -6.47
C GLU A 165 4.42 30.38 -6.38
N ARG A 166 5.02 30.21 -5.19
CA ARG A 166 6.07 29.20 -4.95
C ARG A 166 5.59 27.77 -5.08
N ILE A 167 4.29 27.51 -4.90
CA ILE A 167 3.71 26.19 -5.11
C ILE A 167 3.37 26.07 -6.60
N LEU A 168 4.13 25.28 -7.37
CA LEU A 168 3.97 25.21 -8.82
C LEU A 168 4.30 23.83 -9.37
N VAL A 169 3.84 23.56 -10.61
CA VAL A 169 4.26 22.38 -11.37
C VAL A 169 5.43 22.78 -12.27
N LYS A 170 6.58 22.15 -12.08
CA LYS A 170 7.75 22.28 -12.95
C LYS A 170 7.74 21.14 -13.97
N HIS A 171 7.90 21.49 -15.25
CA HIS A 171 8.03 20.53 -16.35
C HIS A 171 9.45 20.55 -16.91
N GLU A 172 10.06 19.38 -17.06
CA GLU A 172 11.36 19.19 -17.70
C GLU A 172 11.30 17.99 -18.65
N ASN A 173 12.00 18.04 -19.79
CA ASN A 173 12.20 16.87 -20.64
C ASN A 173 13.69 16.52 -20.66
N ARG A 174 14.07 15.38 -20.07
CA ARG A 174 15.48 14.93 -19.99
C ARG A 174 15.60 13.42 -19.79
N ILE A 175 16.82 12.91 -19.98
CA ILE A 175 17.20 11.60 -19.45
C ILE A 175 17.39 11.76 -17.94
N ALA A 176 16.67 10.96 -17.14
CA ALA A 176 16.57 11.13 -15.70
C ALA A 176 17.09 9.93 -14.91
N SER A 177 18.35 9.55 -15.14
CA SER A 177 18.96 8.39 -14.47
C SER A 177 18.97 8.50 -12.95
N ASP A 178 18.97 9.73 -12.41
CA ASP A 178 18.81 10.03 -10.99
C ASP A 178 17.42 9.69 -10.41
N LEU A 179 16.40 9.58 -11.27
CA LEU A 179 15.01 9.33 -10.87
C LEU A 179 14.49 7.95 -11.24
N VAL A 180 15.03 7.32 -12.28
CA VAL A 180 14.58 6.01 -12.79
C VAL A 180 15.68 4.96 -12.89
N GLY A 181 16.91 5.31 -12.48
CA GLY A 181 18.09 4.48 -12.60
C GLY A 181 18.78 4.61 -13.96
N GLU A 182 20.03 4.15 -14.00
CA GLU A 182 20.84 4.08 -15.22
C GLU A 182 20.43 2.89 -16.09
N SER A 183 20.52 3.03 -17.40
CA SER A 183 20.37 1.92 -18.34
C SER A 183 21.48 0.89 -18.19
N SER A 184 21.24 -0.35 -18.63
CA SER A 184 22.26 -1.41 -18.62
C SER A 184 23.55 -1.02 -19.37
N ALA A 185 23.46 -0.18 -20.41
CA ALA A 185 24.62 0.30 -21.14
C ALA A 185 25.43 1.35 -20.35
N GLU A 186 24.76 2.31 -19.72
CA GLU A 186 25.39 3.33 -18.85
C GLU A 186 26.05 2.67 -17.64
N ARG A 187 25.33 1.79 -16.94
CA ARG A 187 25.87 1.04 -15.79
C ARG A 187 27.13 0.27 -16.17
N LYS A 188 27.10 -0.43 -17.31
CA LYS A 188 28.26 -1.18 -17.81
C LYS A 188 29.43 -0.25 -18.12
N ALA A 189 29.19 0.89 -18.76
CA ALA A 189 30.25 1.86 -19.06
C ALA A 189 30.89 2.43 -17.77
N HIS A 190 30.07 2.79 -16.78
CA HIS A 190 30.56 3.24 -15.46
C HIS A 190 31.35 2.15 -14.73
N GLU A 191 30.89 0.90 -14.79
CA GLU A 191 31.61 -0.22 -14.17
C GLU A 191 32.94 -0.51 -14.90
N ASP A 192 32.95 -0.49 -16.23
CA ASP A 192 34.17 -0.67 -17.03
C ASP A 192 35.19 0.45 -16.75
N GLU A 193 34.73 1.71 -16.62
CA GLU A 193 35.58 2.86 -16.23
C GLU A 193 36.13 2.69 -14.81
N PHE A 194 35.28 2.34 -13.85
CA PHE A 194 35.71 2.12 -12.48
C PHE A 194 36.74 0.98 -12.39
N LEU A 195 36.52 -0.13 -13.09
CA LEU A 195 37.44 -1.27 -13.10
C LEU A 195 38.80 -0.94 -13.75
N GLN A 196 38.84 0.06 -14.63
CA GLN A 196 40.07 0.59 -15.23
C GLN A 196 40.80 1.60 -14.33
N SER A 197 40.12 2.21 -13.36
CA SER A 197 40.70 3.17 -12.42
C SER A 197 41.73 2.54 -11.48
N PRO A 198 42.63 3.34 -10.86
CA PRO A 198 43.59 2.82 -9.87
C PRO A 198 42.92 2.09 -8.70
N GLU A 199 41.74 2.55 -8.26
CA GLU A 199 40.98 1.91 -7.19
C GLU A 199 40.45 0.54 -7.63
N GLY A 200 39.82 0.46 -8.81
CA GLY A 200 39.32 -0.80 -9.37
C GLY A 200 40.43 -1.81 -9.65
N GLN A 201 41.59 -1.35 -10.13
CA GLN A 201 42.76 -2.19 -10.33
C GLN A 201 43.36 -2.71 -9.01
N ALA A 202 43.28 -1.92 -7.92
CA ALA A 202 43.75 -2.31 -6.60
C ALA A 202 42.80 -3.28 -5.84
N MET A 203 41.56 -3.46 -6.31
CA MET A 203 40.59 -4.36 -5.67
C MET A 203 40.97 -5.83 -5.78
N THR A 204 40.88 -6.53 -4.66
CA THR A 204 40.97 -8.00 -4.60
C THR A 204 39.77 -8.67 -5.29
N ALA A 205 39.88 -9.95 -5.63
CA ALA A 205 38.80 -10.72 -6.25
C ALA A 205 37.52 -10.76 -5.40
N THR A 206 37.63 -10.84 -4.07
CA THR A 206 36.48 -10.81 -3.16
C THR A 206 35.78 -9.46 -3.21
N GLN A 207 36.53 -8.36 -3.16
CA GLN A 207 35.97 -7.01 -3.25
C GLN A 207 35.28 -6.79 -4.60
N ARG A 208 35.83 -7.30 -5.70
CA ARG A 208 35.20 -7.22 -7.04
C ARG A 208 33.85 -7.93 -7.07
N ARG A 209 33.74 -9.14 -6.51
CA ARG A 209 32.46 -9.86 -6.42
C ARG A 209 31.45 -9.12 -5.54
N SER A 210 31.87 -8.59 -4.39
CA SER A 210 30.97 -7.81 -3.53
C SER A 210 30.48 -6.54 -4.22
N ARG A 211 31.31 -5.89 -5.03
CA ARG A 211 30.91 -4.74 -5.85
C ARG A 211 29.95 -5.15 -6.96
N GLU A 212 30.23 -6.22 -7.70
CA GLU A 212 29.32 -6.73 -8.73
C GLU A 212 27.93 -7.01 -8.14
N GLN A 213 27.87 -7.62 -6.96
CA GLN A 213 26.62 -7.83 -6.22
C GLN A 213 25.95 -6.50 -5.83
N LEU A 214 26.71 -5.52 -5.34
CA LEU A 214 26.16 -4.21 -4.99
C LEU A 214 25.61 -3.46 -6.21
N VAL A 215 26.34 -3.47 -7.34
CA VAL A 215 25.90 -2.86 -8.60
C VAL A 215 24.62 -3.53 -9.08
N GLN A 216 24.53 -4.86 -9.01
CA GLN A 216 23.31 -5.58 -9.36
C GLN A 216 22.16 -5.23 -8.39
N GLN A 217 22.41 -5.17 -7.08
CA GLN A 217 21.39 -4.76 -6.09
C GLN A 217 20.85 -3.35 -6.35
N ILE A 218 21.74 -2.41 -6.71
CA ILE A 218 21.33 -1.05 -7.10
C ILE A 218 20.50 -1.10 -8.38
N ALA A 219 20.93 -1.84 -9.40
CA ALA A 219 20.18 -2.02 -10.64
C ALA A 219 18.78 -2.60 -10.40
N ASP A 220 18.70 -3.65 -9.58
CA ASP A 220 17.45 -4.34 -9.22
C ASP A 220 16.51 -3.41 -8.44
N SER A 221 17.04 -2.52 -7.59
CA SER A 221 16.25 -1.52 -6.86
C SER A 221 15.54 -0.51 -7.77
N TRP A 222 16.01 -0.36 -9.01
CA TRP A 222 15.39 0.47 -10.04
C TRP A 222 14.62 -0.35 -11.09
N GLY A 223 14.53 -1.67 -10.94
CA GLY A 223 13.91 -2.58 -11.91
C GLY A 223 12.48 -2.20 -12.28
N THR A 224 11.71 -1.67 -11.31
CA THR A 224 10.35 -1.17 -11.52
C THR A 224 10.26 -0.10 -12.63
N PHE A 225 11.32 0.67 -12.85
CA PHE A 225 11.37 1.76 -13.83
C PHE A 225 12.18 1.42 -15.10
N GLU A 226 12.52 0.15 -15.34
CA GLU A 226 13.37 -0.27 -16.47
C GLU A 226 12.93 0.32 -17.82
N ALA A 227 11.61 0.42 -18.07
CA ALA A 227 11.05 0.97 -19.30
C ALA A 227 11.44 2.44 -19.58
N PHE A 228 11.80 3.20 -18.53
CA PHE A 228 12.16 4.62 -18.57
C PHE A 228 13.69 4.85 -18.65
N GLN A 229 14.51 3.84 -18.32
CA GLN A 229 15.95 3.98 -18.20
C GLN A 229 16.62 4.34 -19.54
N GLY A 230 17.50 5.35 -19.52
CA GLY A 230 18.24 5.81 -20.70
C GLY A 230 17.40 6.53 -21.76
N LYS A 231 16.15 6.90 -21.47
CA LYS A 231 15.25 7.58 -22.41
C LYS A 231 14.93 9.01 -21.96
N PRO A 232 14.68 9.95 -22.89
CA PRO A 232 14.07 11.23 -22.55
C PRO A 232 12.66 11.02 -22.00
N ILE A 233 12.38 11.62 -20.84
CA ILE A 233 11.08 11.54 -20.17
C ILE A 233 10.60 12.94 -19.80
N ASP A 234 9.28 13.16 -19.85
CA ASP A 234 8.62 14.36 -19.35
C ASP A 234 8.42 14.24 -17.84
N ILE A 235 9.09 15.10 -17.08
CA ILE A 235 9.05 15.11 -15.62
C ILE A 235 8.12 16.23 -15.18
N LEU A 236 7.11 15.88 -14.38
CA LEU A 236 6.21 16.83 -13.72
C LEU A 236 6.48 16.79 -12.22
N LYS A 237 7.10 17.83 -11.68
CA LYS A 237 7.42 17.93 -10.25
C LYS A 237 6.62 19.05 -9.60
N VAL A 238 5.97 18.76 -8.47
CA VAL A 238 5.40 19.81 -7.62
C VAL A 238 6.48 20.37 -6.70
N GLU A 239 6.69 21.68 -6.75
CA GLU A 239 7.64 22.40 -5.90
C GLU A 239 6.90 23.29 -4.88
N GLY A 240 7.59 23.71 -3.82
CA GLY A 240 7.09 24.63 -2.80
C GLY A 240 6.37 23.96 -1.63
N ILE A 241 6.32 22.63 -1.62
CA ILE A 241 5.65 21.82 -0.58
C ILE A 241 6.64 21.08 0.33
N ALA A 242 7.93 21.01 -0.02
CA ALA A 242 8.90 20.31 0.80
C ALA A 242 9.63 21.23 1.81
N GLY A 243 10.10 20.67 2.92
CA GLY A 243 10.84 21.43 3.94
C GLY A 243 12.13 22.07 3.41
N GLN A 244 12.88 21.35 2.58
CA GLN A 244 14.09 21.87 1.91
C GLN A 244 13.81 22.97 0.88
N GLU A 245 12.56 23.07 0.41
CA GLU A 245 12.09 24.13 -0.49
C GLU A 245 11.56 25.35 0.30
N GLY A 246 11.69 25.32 1.64
CA GLY A 246 11.30 26.39 2.55
C GLY A 246 9.85 26.32 3.05
N ASN A 247 9.17 25.17 2.90
CA ASN A 247 7.89 24.93 3.56
C ASN A 247 8.11 24.81 5.08
N LEU A 248 7.19 25.38 5.86
CA LEU A 248 7.29 25.41 7.32
C LEU A 248 6.43 24.31 7.93
N HIS A 249 6.98 23.62 8.92
CA HIS A 249 6.21 22.69 9.74
C HIS A 249 5.60 23.45 10.92
N LEU A 250 4.27 23.50 10.97
CA LEU A 250 3.50 24.22 11.98
C LEU A 250 3.10 23.26 13.09
N THR A 251 3.34 23.64 14.35
CA THR A 251 2.84 22.92 15.53
C THR A 251 1.64 23.62 16.12
N TYR A 252 0.59 22.88 16.45
CA TYR A 252 -0.66 23.46 16.92
C TYR A 252 -1.34 22.63 18.01
N ARG A 253 -2.25 23.27 18.74
CA ARG A 253 -3.06 22.63 19.77
C ARG A 253 -4.53 23.06 19.68
N ILE A 254 -5.43 22.10 19.68
CA ILE A 254 -6.88 22.31 19.79
C ILE A 254 -7.32 21.76 21.14
N ASN A 255 -7.95 22.60 21.96
CA ASN A 255 -8.49 22.18 23.26
C ASN A 255 -10.02 22.08 23.19
N SER A 256 -10.61 21.03 23.76
CA SER A 256 -12.05 20.93 24.01
C SER A 256 -12.26 20.75 25.51
N GLU A 257 -13.03 21.63 26.15
CA GLU A 257 -13.38 21.50 27.57
C GLU A 257 -14.33 20.32 27.76
N GLY A 258 -13.98 19.34 28.60
CA GLY A 258 -14.80 18.13 28.81
C GLY A 258 -14.80 17.15 27.62
N GLY A 259 -14.12 17.48 26.52
CA GLY A 259 -13.95 16.63 25.34
C GLY A 259 -12.50 16.18 25.14
N SER A 260 -12.17 15.73 23.92
CA SER A 260 -10.80 15.35 23.56
C SER A 260 -10.06 16.54 22.93
N GLY A 261 -8.90 16.90 23.47
CA GLY A 261 -7.98 17.84 22.82
C GLY A 261 -6.97 17.14 21.92
N ARG A 262 -6.29 17.89 21.05
CA ARG A 262 -5.18 17.40 20.23
C ARG A 262 -4.04 18.39 20.17
N ALA A 263 -2.82 17.89 20.33
CA ALA A 263 -1.63 18.56 19.82
C ALA A 263 -1.24 17.86 18.52
N GLY A 264 -0.88 18.64 17.51
CA GLY A 264 -0.54 18.13 16.20
C GLY A 264 0.52 18.98 15.52
N SER A 265 0.95 18.51 14.37
CA SER A 265 1.78 19.29 13.46
C SER A 265 1.36 19.02 12.02
N THR A 266 1.59 19.99 11.15
CA THR A 266 1.24 19.93 9.74
C THR A 266 2.19 20.79 8.94
N TRP A 267 2.40 20.45 7.68
CA TRP A 267 3.06 21.35 6.74
C TRP A 267 2.18 22.58 6.47
N LYS A 268 2.81 23.74 6.30
CA LYS A 268 2.11 25.00 6.00
C LYS A 268 1.51 24.98 4.60
N ASN A 269 2.31 24.54 3.64
CA ASN A 269 1.93 24.42 2.23
C ASN A 269 1.61 22.97 1.92
N ALA A 270 0.54 22.76 1.15
CA ALA A 270 0.17 21.47 0.60
C ALA A 270 -0.38 21.66 -0.83
N ALA A 271 -0.36 20.59 -1.61
CA ALA A 271 -0.88 20.61 -2.97
C ALA A 271 -1.53 19.28 -3.33
N GLU A 272 -2.55 19.34 -4.19
CA GLU A 272 -3.08 18.18 -4.91
C GLU A 272 -2.93 18.42 -6.40
N LEU A 273 -2.49 17.41 -7.12
CA LEU A 273 -2.24 17.48 -8.55
C LEU A 273 -3.20 16.56 -9.30
N THR A 274 -4.05 17.13 -10.15
CA THR A 274 -4.80 16.35 -11.15
C THR A 274 -4.08 16.47 -12.49
N VAL A 275 -3.60 15.34 -13.03
CA VAL A 275 -2.95 15.27 -14.33
C VAL A 275 -3.86 14.57 -15.32
N TYR A 276 -4.06 15.23 -16.45
CA TYR A 276 -4.84 14.73 -17.55
C TYR A 276 -3.90 14.35 -18.70
N LEU A 277 -4.03 13.12 -19.17
CA LEU A 277 -3.06 12.51 -20.08
C LEU A 277 -3.73 11.87 -21.31
N PRO A 278 -3.08 11.93 -22.48
CA PRO A 278 -3.52 11.22 -23.67
C PRO A 278 -3.42 9.71 -23.51
N ALA A 279 -4.14 8.98 -24.37
CA ALA A 279 -4.01 7.53 -24.47
C ALA A 279 -2.62 7.09 -24.94
N ASP A 280 -2.30 5.81 -24.80
CA ASP A 280 -1.06 5.18 -25.29
C ASP A 280 0.20 5.88 -24.76
N ILE A 281 0.25 6.04 -23.44
CA ILE A 281 1.33 6.73 -22.72
C ILE A 281 1.88 5.85 -21.59
N HIS A 282 3.16 6.01 -21.28
CA HIS A 282 3.79 5.35 -20.14
C HIS A 282 3.90 6.34 -18.98
N VAL A 283 3.30 6.03 -17.84
CA VAL A 283 3.24 6.92 -16.67
C VAL A 283 3.87 6.25 -15.47
N ALA A 284 4.79 6.94 -14.84
CA ALA A 284 5.34 6.59 -13.55
C ALA A 284 4.99 7.69 -12.54
N ILE A 285 4.55 7.30 -11.35
CA ILE A 285 4.24 8.21 -10.25
C ILE A 285 5.15 7.87 -9.07
N GLN A 286 5.82 8.90 -8.55
CA GLN A 286 6.60 8.89 -7.33
C GLN A 286 5.90 9.82 -6.31
N GLY A 287 5.66 9.32 -5.10
CA GLY A 287 4.94 10.05 -4.04
C GLY A 287 3.55 9.47 -3.72
N CYS A 288 3.38 8.16 -3.84
CA CYS A 288 2.08 7.51 -3.68
C CYS A 288 1.66 7.22 -2.22
N GLN A 289 2.14 7.94 -1.19
CA GLN A 289 1.76 7.65 0.21
C GLN A 289 0.65 8.54 0.80
N THR A 290 0.11 9.49 0.04
CA THR A 290 -0.93 10.41 0.51
C THR A 290 -2.30 10.15 -0.11
N MET A 291 -2.44 10.35 -1.41
CA MET A 291 -3.65 10.01 -2.16
C MET A 291 -3.24 9.65 -3.57
N VAL A 292 -3.85 8.59 -4.10
CA VAL A 292 -3.75 8.19 -5.50
C VAL A 292 -5.15 7.84 -5.99
N ASP A 293 -5.63 8.55 -6.99
CA ASP A 293 -6.90 8.22 -7.64
C ASP A 293 -6.74 8.24 -9.16
N VAL A 294 -6.63 7.05 -9.74
CA VAL A 294 -6.50 6.84 -11.18
C VAL A 294 -7.81 6.33 -11.73
N ASP A 295 -8.33 6.99 -12.77
CA ASP A 295 -9.56 6.58 -13.44
C ASP A 295 -9.51 6.83 -14.95
N GLY A 296 -9.96 5.84 -15.71
CA GLY A 296 -10.12 5.88 -17.16
C GLY A 296 -8.82 5.91 -17.97
N PHE A 297 -7.68 5.59 -17.36
CA PHE A 297 -6.36 5.75 -17.96
C PHE A 297 -6.06 4.67 -19.02
N ARG A 298 -5.38 5.03 -20.11
CA ARG A 298 -4.96 4.11 -21.19
C ARG A 298 -3.46 4.18 -21.41
N GLY A 299 -2.75 3.12 -21.03
CA GLY A 299 -1.29 3.10 -21.03
C GLY A 299 -0.72 2.22 -19.93
N SER A 300 0.61 2.19 -19.80
CA SER A 300 1.25 1.51 -18.65
C SER A 300 1.35 2.46 -17.47
N LEU A 301 1.05 1.95 -16.28
CA LEU A 301 1.07 2.73 -15.05
C LEU A 301 2.04 2.10 -14.03
N ILE A 302 2.93 2.92 -13.47
CA ILE A 302 3.76 2.58 -12.32
C ILE A 302 3.39 3.52 -11.17
N LEU A 303 3.07 2.97 -10.01
CA LEU A 303 2.80 3.69 -8.77
C LEU A 303 3.86 3.33 -7.74
N SER A 304 4.64 4.30 -7.27
CA SER A 304 5.73 4.07 -6.32
C SER A 304 5.65 5.00 -5.12
N GLN A 305 5.94 4.45 -3.94
CA GLN A 305 6.10 5.25 -2.72
C GLN A 305 7.38 6.09 -2.68
N THR A 306 8.32 5.84 -3.60
CA THR A 306 9.58 6.60 -3.66
C THR A 306 9.31 8.10 -3.76
N ASN A 307 10.11 8.89 -3.05
CA ASN A 307 10.00 10.35 -2.99
C ASN A 307 8.67 10.92 -2.44
N SER A 308 7.85 10.14 -1.72
CA SER A 308 6.76 10.73 -0.91
C SER A 308 7.33 11.63 0.18
N LEU A 309 6.74 12.81 0.34
CA LEU A 309 7.10 13.79 1.37
C LEU A 309 6.25 13.64 2.63
N ASP A 310 5.08 13.04 2.49
CA ASP A 310 4.12 12.85 3.56
C ASP A 310 3.40 11.51 3.41
N ARG A 311 2.62 11.14 4.44
CA ARG A 311 1.82 9.92 4.45
C ARG A 311 0.46 10.22 5.03
N ASP A 312 -0.57 9.99 4.22
CA ASP A 312 -1.97 10.11 4.64
C ASP A 312 -2.57 8.71 4.74
N TYR A 313 -2.78 8.27 5.98
CA TYR A 313 -3.35 6.95 6.24
C TYR A 313 -4.84 6.86 5.91
N ASP A 314 -5.52 8.00 5.79
CA ASP A 314 -6.95 8.08 5.49
C ASP A 314 -7.23 8.38 4.01
N GLY A 315 -6.18 8.66 3.25
CA GLY A 315 -6.23 8.99 1.83
C GLY A 315 -6.97 7.98 0.96
N SER A 316 -7.48 8.46 -0.18
CA SER A 316 -8.05 7.61 -1.21
C SER A 316 -6.92 7.00 -2.05
N PHE A 317 -6.88 5.67 -2.13
CA PHE A 317 -5.87 4.94 -2.91
C PHE A 317 -6.56 3.96 -3.86
N THR A 318 -6.99 4.46 -5.01
CA THR A 318 -7.86 3.76 -5.97
C THR A 318 -7.29 3.79 -7.38
N VAL A 319 -7.33 2.63 -8.05
CA VAL A 319 -6.97 2.47 -9.46
C VAL A 319 -8.14 1.80 -10.18
N ARG A 320 -8.74 2.48 -11.15
CA ARG A 320 -9.97 2.03 -11.83
C ARG A 320 -9.90 2.27 -13.33
N ASN A 321 -10.57 1.40 -14.09
CA ASN A 321 -10.76 1.54 -15.54
C ASN A 321 -9.44 1.77 -16.32
N VAL A 322 -8.39 1.01 -15.99
CA VAL A 322 -7.07 1.15 -16.61
C VAL A 322 -6.93 0.17 -17.77
N HIS A 323 -6.62 0.66 -18.97
CA HIS A 323 -6.29 -0.17 -20.13
C HIS A 323 -4.78 -0.20 -20.34
N GLY A 324 -4.14 -1.23 -19.80
CA GLY A 324 -2.71 -1.47 -19.85
C GLY A 324 -2.17 -2.06 -18.55
N PRO A 325 -0.87 -2.38 -18.49
CA PRO A 325 -0.27 -2.98 -17.31
C PRO A 325 -0.15 -1.97 -16.16
N VAL A 326 -0.36 -2.45 -14.93
CA VAL A 326 -0.25 -1.67 -13.69
C VAL A 326 0.81 -2.31 -12.80
N VAL A 327 1.78 -1.51 -12.35
CA VAL A 327 2.80 -1.90 -11.38
C VAL A 327 2.68 -1.01 -10.16
N ILE A 328 2.60 -1.62 -8.98
CA ILE A 328 2.49 -0.94 -7.69
C ILE A 328 3.67 -1.38 -6.83
N ASP A 329 4.50 -0.41 -6.43
CA ASP A 329 5.69 -0.63 -5.61
C ASP A 329 5.60 0.18 -4.32
N GLY A 330 5.16 -0.49 -3.26
CA GLY A 330 5.03 0.06 -1.91
C GLY A 330 3.90 1.06 -1.68
N ALA A 331 3.09 1.40 -2.70
CA ALA A 331 1.94 2.28 -2.51
C ALA A 331 0.78 1.56 -1.79
N PRO A 332 0.09 2.21 -0.82
CA PRO A 332 -0.96 1.60 -0.01
C PRO A 332 -2.32 1.55 -0.75
N ILE A 333 -2.35 0.92 -1.92
CA ILE A 333 -3.57 0.82 -2.75
C ILE A 333 -4.66 0.02 -2.04
N ARG A 334 -5.85 0.61 -1.93
CA ARG A 334 -7.05 0.02 -1.28
C ARG A 334 -8.00 -0.63 -2.27
N SER A 335 -8.02 -0.16 -3.52
CA SER A 335 -8.90 -0.71 -4.55
C SER A 335 -8.23 -0.68 -5.91
N ILE A 336 -8.28 -1.81 -6.60
CA ILE A 336 -7.88 -1.99 -8.00
C ILE A 336 -9.04 -2.67 -8.70
N SER A 337 -9.68 -1.98 -9.63
CA SER A 337 -10.80 -2.52 -10.40
C SER A 337 -10.70 -2.23 -11.89
N ASP A 338 -11.31 -3.11 -12.69
CA ASP A 338 -11.57 -2.90 -14.12
C ASP A 338 -10.27 -2.63 -14.92
N VAL A 339 -9.24 -3.43 -14.64
CA VAL A 339 -7.92 -3.31 -15.30
C VAL A 339 -7.84 -4.30 -16.46
N HIS A 340 -7.61 -3.77 -17.67
CA HIS A 340 -7.32 -4.53 -18.87
C HIS A 340 -5.82 -4.64 -19.11
N GLY A 341 -5.16 -5.47 -18.30
CA GLY A 341 -3.73 -5.71 -18.37
C GLY A 341 -3.23 -6.47 -17.15
N THR A 342 -1.93 -6.75 -17.12
CA THR A 342 -1.28 -7.41 -15.98
C THR A 342 -1.16 -6.44 -14.81
N VAL A 343 -1.48 -6.90 -13.60
CA VAL A 343 -1.29 -6.17 -12.36
C VAL A 343 -0.15 -6.80 -11.58
N THR A 344 0.86 -6.02 -11.23
CA THR A 344 1.98 -6.43 -10.37
C THR A 344 2.02 -5.57 -9.14
N ILE A 345 2.04 -6.18 -7.95
CA ILE A 345 2.07 -5.48 -6.67
C ILE A 345 3.23 -6.00 -5.84
N HIS A 346 4.05 -5.09 -5.36
CA HIS A 346 5.14 -5.37 -4.43
C HIS A 346 4.97 -4.44 -3.22
N ALA A 347 4.33 -4.94 -2.17
CA ALA A 347 3.98 -4.23 -0.94
C ALA A 347 4.60 -4.96 0.28
N VAL A 348 5.93 -5.01 0.30
CA VAL A 348 6.70 -5.71 1.34
C VAL A 348 6.96 -4.85 2.60
N THR A 349 6.52 -3.60 2.59
CA THR A 349 6.51 -2.73 3.77
C THR A 349 5.11 -2.63 4.33
N GLU A 350 4.98 -2.62 5.65
CA GLU A 350 3.69 -2.55 6.32
C GLU A 350 3.01 -1.18 6.09
N PRO A 351 1.87 -1.11 5.38
CA PRO A 351 1.23 0.15 5.04
C PRO A 351 0.42 0.74 6.21
N ARG A 352 0.56 0.20 7.43
CA ARG A 352 -0.24 0.61 8.59
C ARG A 352 0.35 1.80 9.34
N ASN A 353 -0.53 2.58 9.95
CA ASN A 353 -0.13 3.54 10.96
C ASN A 353 0.21 2.77 12.24
N GLY A 354 1.45 2.94 12.70
CA GLY A 354 1.89 2.48 13.99
C GLY A 354 2.11 3.68 14.87
N GLY A 355 1.56 3.67 16.08
CA GLY A 355 1.66 4.80 16.99
C GLY A 355 1.93 4.40 18.42
N THR A 356 2.23 5.42 19.24
CA THR A 356 2.27 5.26 20.70
C THR A 356 1.23 6.17 21.30
N HIS A 357 0.23 5.58 21.97
CA HIS A 357 -0.64 6.32 22.86
C HIS A 357 0.06 6.52 24.21
N HIS A 358 0.18 7.77 24.62
CA HIS A 358 0.67 8.17 25.93
C HIS A 358 -0.54 8.54 26.80
N SER A 359 -0.74 7.82 27.89
CA SER A 359 -1.72 8.15 28.92
C SER A 359 -1.06 8.22 30.30
N GLY A 360 -1.79 8.71 31.30
CA GLY A 360 -1.32 8.70 32.69
C GLY A 360 -1.00 7.31 33.24
N GLU A 361 -1.49 6.25 32.57
CA GLU A 361 -1.28 4.84 32.93
C GLU A 361 -0.07 4.20 32.23
N GLY A 362 0.56 4.88 31.26
CA GLY A 362 1.74 4.39 30.57
C GLY A 362 1.76 4.67 29.07
N ARG A 363 2.59 3.91 28.36
CA ARG A 363 2.72 3.96 26.91
C ARG A 363 2.15 2.69 26.30
N ARG A 364 1.20 2.81 25.39
CA ARG A 364 0.66 1.70 24.62
C ARG A 364 1.09 1.86 23.17
N LEU A 365 1.81 0.88 22.65
CA LEU A 365 2.03 0.75 21.21
C LEU A 365 0.73 0.22 20.61
N TYR A 366 0.29 0.84 19.53
CA TYR A 366 -0.84 0.35 18.75
C TYR A 366 -0.45 0.25 17.28
N THR A 367 -1.14 -0.64 16.59
CA THR A 367 -1.07 -0.80 15.15
C THR A 367 -2.50 -0.98 14.70
N ASP A 368 -2.95 -0.12 13.79
CA ASP A 368 -4.32 -0.22 13.30
C ASP A 368 -4.52 -1.53 12.53
N ASN A 369 -5.78 -1.93 12.38
CA ASN A 369 -6.09 -3.05 11.49
C ASN A 369 -5.65 -2.71 10.07
N SER A 370 -5.17 -3.71 9.32
CA SER A 370 -4.84 -3.49 7.92
C SER A 370 -6.11 -3.10 7.18
N SER A 371 -6.07 -1.98 6.46
CA SER A 371 -7.14 -1.63 5.54
C SER A 371 -7.30 -2.76 4.52
N GLU A 372 -8.56 -3.02 4.18
CA GLU A 372 -8.90 -3.94 3.11
C GLU A 372 -8.33 -3.43 1.77
N THR A 373 -7.79 -4.35 0.98
CA THR A 373 -7.37 -4.13 -0.40
C THR A 373 -8.20 -5.02 -1.31
N VAL A 374 -9.06 -4.39 -2.12
CA VAL A 374 -9.92 -5.07 -3.08
C VAL A 374 -9.24 -5.08 -4.45
N ILE A 375 -9.10 -6.26 -5.04
CA ILE A 375 -8.57 -6.47 -6.39
C ILE A 375 -9.60 -7.25 -7.18
N GLU A 376 -10.31 -6.58 -8.09
CA GLU A 376 -11.42 -7.18 -8.84
C GLU A 376 -11.47 -6.80 -10.32
N ASN A 377 -12.21 -7.59 -11.11
CA ASN A 377 -12.41 -7.34 -12.55
C ASN A 377 -11.09 -7.16 -13.32
N ILE A 378 -10.15 -8.08 -13.13
CA ILE A 378 -8.84 -8.01 -13.78
C ILE A 378 -8.83 -8.88 -15.04
N HIS A 379 -8.64 -8.23 -16.18
CA HIS A 379 -8.51 -8.85 -17.50
C HIS A 379 -7.04 -9.07 -17.87
N GLY A 380 -6.31 -9.76 -17.00
CA GLY A 380 -4.88 -10.06 -17.14
C GLY A 380 -4.35 -10.88 -15.96
N ASP A 381 -3.04 -11.13 -15.94
CA ASP A 381 -2.41 -11.82 -14.83
C ASP A 381 -2.31 -10.89 -13.60
N VAL A 382 -2.39 -11.46 -12.39
CA VAL A 382 -2.18 -10.75 -11.12
C VAL A 382 -1.04 -11.40 -10.38
N THR A 383 0.05 -10.65 -10.19
CA THR A 383 1.15 -11.02 -9.29
C THR A 383 1.17 -10.04 -8.13
N ALA A 384 1.11 -10.54 -6.90
CA ALA A 384 1.12 -9.70 -5.73
C ALA A 384 1.98 -10.30 -4.62
N GLU A 385 2.86 -9.49 -4.04
CA GLU A 385 3.58 -9.82 -2.82
C GLU A 385 3.29 -8.77 -1.74
N TYR A 386 2.67 -9.24 -0.66
CA TYR A 386 2.35 -8.45 0.52
C TYR A 386 3.07 -9.05 1.73
N LEU A 387 3.66 -8.17 2.56
CA LEU A 387 4.10 -8.58 3.90
C LEU A 387 2.87 -8.93 4.76
N THR A 388 1.96 -7.98 4.88
CA THR A 388 0.68 -8.15 5.59
C THR A 388 -0.38 -7.28 4.93
N GLY A 389 -1.52 -7.86 4.56
CA GLY A 389 -2.70 -7.13 4.09
C GLY A 389 -3.97 -7.95 4.24
N HIS A 390 -5.13 -7.30 4.20
CA HIS A 390 -6.42 -7.98 4.06
C HIS A 390 -6.84 -7.87 2.60
N LEU A 391 -6.59 -8.92 1.82
CA LEU A 391 -6.82 -8.94 0.38
C LEU A 391 -8.17 -9.57 0.07
N LYS A 392 -9.00 -8.89 -0.71
CA LYS A 392 -10.19 -9.46 -1.35
C LYS A 392 -10.00 -9.53 -2.85
N LEU A 393 -10.08 -10.74 -3.39
CA LEU A 393 -9.81 -11.05 -4.79
C LEU A 393 -11.11 -11.56 -5.45
N GLY A 394 -11.42 -11.06 -6.64
CA GLY A 394 -12.59 -11.51 -7.39
C GLY A 394 -12.48 -11.27 -8.89
N ARG A 395 -13.14 -12.11 -9.70
CA ARG A 395 -13.26 -11.92 -11.17
C ARG A 395 -11.91 -11.62 -11.87
N ILE A 396 -10.91 -12.46 -11.61
CA ILE A 396 -9.59 -12.39 -12.25
C ILE A 396 -9.54 -13.46 -13.34
N THR A 397 -9.39 -13.03 -14.59
CA THR A 397 -9.42 -13.94 -15.77
C THR A 397 -8.05 -14.54 -16.11
N GLY A 398 -6.96 -13.90 -15.65
CA GLY A 398 -5.59 -14.39 -15.87
C GLY A 398 -5.06 -15.28 -14.75
N THR A 399 -3.75 -15.46 -14.77
CA THR A 399 -3.01 -16.23 -13.76
C THR A 399 -2.94 -15.45 -12.46
N MET A 400 -3.16 -16.13 -11.34
CA MET A 400 -3.03 -15.52 -10.00
C MET A 400 -1.77 -16.05 -9.33
N ASN A 401 -0.91 -15.15 -8.90
CA ASN A 401 0.30 -15.44 -8.16
C ASN A 401 0.42 -14.51 -6.95
N ILE A 402 -0.20 -14.91 -5.83
CA ILE A 402 -0.37 -14.06 -4.65
C ILE A 402 0.43 -14.64 -3.49
N ILE A 403 1.28 -13.80 -2.90
CA ILE A 403 1.95 -14.05 -1.64
C ILE A 403 1.43 -13.00 -0.67
N ASN A 404 0.81 -13.43 0.42
CA ASN A 404 0.44 -12.56 1.54
C ASN A 404 0.96 -13.21 2.82
N ARG A 405 2.15 -12.79 3.26
CA ARG A 405 2.94 -13.58 4.22
C ARG A 405 2.21 -13.77 5.55
N HIS A 406 1.60 -12.71 6.07
CA HIS A 406 0.97 -12.75 7.41
C HIS A 406 -0.48 -12.26 7.44
N GLY A 407 -1.03 -11.82 6.32
CA GLY A 407 -2.38 -11.25 6.25
C GLY A 407 -3.47 -12.24 5.83
N THR A 408 -4.70 -11.73 5.73
CA THR A 408 -5.85 -12.49 5.25
C THR A 408 -5.97 -12.36 3.73
N THR A 409 -6.22 -13.47 3.04
CA THR A 409 -6.51 -13.49 1.60
C THR A 409 -7.86 -14.16 1.39
N GLU A 410 -8.82 -13.44 0.83
CA GLU A 410 -10.14 -13.93 0.45
C GLU A 410 -10.24 -13.95 -1.07
N LEU A 411 -10.61 -15.10 -1.63
CA LEU A 411 -10.85 -15.25 -3.07
C LEU A 411 -12.25 -15.80 -3.30
N ALA A 412 -13.06 -15.02 -4.00
CA ALA A 412 -14.37 -15.43 -4.48
C ALA A 412 -14.28 -15.82 -5.96
N LEU A 413 -14.44 -17.11 -6.26
CA LEU A 413 -14.54 -17.63 -7.62
C LEU A 413 -15.98 -17.54 -8.11
N THR A 414 -16.15 -16.91 -9.27
CA THR A 414 -17.44 -16.81 -9.98
C THR A 414 -17.46 -17.62 -11.27
N GLU A 415 -16.30 -18.11 -11.70
CA GLU A 415 -16.08 -18.94 -12.87
C GLU A 415 -14.84 -19.82 -12.66
N VAL A 416 -14.72 -20.88 -13.46
CA VAL A 416 -13.54 -21.75 -13.44
C VAL A 416 -12.34 -20.99 -13.99
N PRO A 417 -11.24 -20.82 -13.22
CA PRO A 417 -10.05 -20.15 -13.69
C PRO A 417 -9.46 -20.82 -14.93
N ALA A 418 -8.67 -20.06 -15.70
CA ALA A 418 -7.94 -20.58 -16.84
C ALA A 418 -7.11 -21.83 -16.45
N ALA A 419 -6.94 -22.78 -17.38
CA ALA A 419 -6.15 -23.98 -17.14
C ALA A 419 -4.64 -23.68 -17.11
N ARG A 420 -4.20 -22.94 -16.09
CA ARG A 420 -2.84 -22.46 -15.83
C ARG A 420 -2.45 -22.75 -14.37
N PRO A 421 -1.17 -22.64 -14.01
CA PRO A 421 -0.75 -22.80 -12.62
C PRO A 421 -1.01 -21.50 -11.83
N HIS A 422 -1.96 -21.53 -10.89
CA HIS A 422 -2.25 -20.45 -9.95
C HIS A 422 -1.57 -20.72 -8.60
N ARG A 423 -1.30 -19.67 -7.84
CA ARG A 423 -0.71 -19.74 -6.50
C ARG A 423 -1.30 -18.71 -5.57
N LEU A 424 -1.71 -19.16 -4.39
CA LEU A 424 -1.88 -18.35 -3.19
C LEU A 424 -0.99 -18.93 -2.10
N SER A 425 -0.16 -18.11 -1.47
CA SER A 425 0.73 -18.57 -0.41
C SER A 425 0.78 -17.63 0.78
N SER A 426 0.88 -18.21 1.97
CA SER A 426 1.03 -17.50 3.22
C SER A 426 2.00 -18.22 4.17
N GLU A 427 2.69 -17.47 5.03
CA GLU A 427 3.50 -18.03 6.11
C GLU A 427 2.62 -18.34 7.32
N SER A 428 1.75 -17.41 7.70
CA SER A 428 0.90 -17.56 8.90
C SER A 428 -0.50 -16.98 8.76
N GLY A 429 -0.81 -16.38 7.62
CA GLY A 429 -2.08 -15.73 7.33
C GLY A 429 -3.21 -16.70 6.98
N ARG A 430 -4.43 -16.19 6.99
CA ARG A 430 -5.63 -16.94 6.59
C ARG A 430 -5.82 -16.86 5.08
N ILE A 431 -6.19 -17.98 4.46
CA ILE A 431 -6.65 -18.03 3.07
C ILE A 431 -8.07 -18.59 3.06
N ALA A 432 -9.05 -17.81 2.62
CA ALA A 432 -10.43 -18.22 2.50
C ALA A 432 -10.85 -18.20 1.03
N LEU A 433 -11.40 -19.31 0.56
CA LEU A 433 -11.79 -19.54 -0.82
C LEU A 433 -13.28 -19.87 -0.84
N SER A 434 -14.04 -19.17 -1.66
CA SER A 434 -15.47 -19.41 -1.82
C SER A 434 -15.88 -19.40 -3.29
N GLY A 435 -16.99 -20.06 -3.59
CA GLY A 435 -17.56 -20.13 -4.94
C GLY A 435 -18.80 -21.00 -4.99
N ASP A 436 -19.42 -21.07 -6.17
CA ASP A 436 -20.48 -22.05 -6.40
C ASP A 436 -19.90 -23.46 -6.43
N GLY A 437 -20.66 -24.43 -5.91
CA GLY A 437 -20.17 -25.79 -5.73
C GLY A 437 -19.75 -26.49 -7.02
N ASP A 438 -20.30 -26.12 -8.18
CA ASP A 438 -19.96 -26.75 -9.45
C ASP A 438 -18.63 -26.18 -10.00
N THR A 439 -18.45 -24.86 -9.99
CA THR A 439 -17.16 -24.21 -10.26
C THR A 439 -16.06 -24.79 -9.38
N LEU A 440 -16.28 -24.88 -8.06
CA LEU A 440 -15.27 -25.40 -7.14
C LEU A 440 -14.91 -26.86 -7.41
N ARG A 441 -15.84 -27.68 -7.94
CA ARG A 441 -15.58 -29.08 -8.30
C ARG A 441 -14.76 -29.24 -9.58
N GLU A 442 -14.89 -28.30 -10.51
CA GLU A 442 -14.14 -28.31 -11.77
C GLU A 442 -12.69 -27.83 -11.59
N VAL A 443 -12.43 -27.01 -10.58
CA VAL A 443 -11.07 -26.54 -10.27
C VAL A 443 -10.22 -27.66 -9.66
N ARG A 444 -8.99 -27.79 -10.16
CA ARG A 444 -7.98 -28.68 -9.58
C ARG A 444 -7.29 -28.01 -8.39
N TRP A 445 -7.77 -28.29 -7.18
CA TRP A 445 -7.23 -27.74 -5.94
C TRP A 445 -6.09 -28.58 -5.36
N TYR A 446 -5.01 -27.90 -4.97
CA TYR A 446 -3.92 -28.47 -4.19
C TYR A 446 -3.75 -27.60 -2.94
N LEU A 447 -4.40 -28.01 -1.85
CA LEU A 447 -4.35 -27.28 -0.58
C LEU A 447 -3.34 -27.96 0.34
N ALA A 448 -2.42 -27.19 0.93
CA ALA A 448 -1.43 -27.74 1.84
C ALA A 448 -1.10 -26.80 2.99
N SER A 449 -0.92 -27.39 4.18
CA SER A 449 -0.39 -26.70 5.34
C SER A 449 0.62 -27.53 6.12
N GLN A 450 1.59 -26.89 6.77
CA GLN A 450 2.59 -27.58 7.58
C GLN A 450 2.03 -27.86 8.98
N CYS A 451 1.65 -26.80 9.68
CA CYS A 451 1.14 -26.85 11.06
C CYS A 451 -0.15 -26.06 11.27
N GLY A 452 -0.74 -25.54 10.18
CA GLY A 452 -2.01 -24.82 10.20
C GLY A 452 -3.23 -25.73 10.14
N GLU A 453 -4.34 -25.16 9.70
CA GLU A 453 -5.64 -25.84 9.65
C GLU A 453 -6.20 -25.84 8.23
N LEU A 454 -6.67 -26.99 7.74
CA LEU A 454 -7.39 -27.12 6.47
C LEU A 454 -8.86 -27.43 6.73
N ARG A 455 -9.76 -26.62 6.17
CA ARG A 455 -11.22 -26.82 6.22
C ARG A 455 -11.82 -26.84 4.82
N THR A 456 -12.74 -27.77 4.57
CA THR A 456 -13.58 -27.76 3.38
C THR A 456 -14.91 -28.44 3.61
N ASN A 457 -15.96 -27.98 2.92
CA ASN A 457 -17.25 -28.66 2.83
C ASN A 457 -17.44 -29.41 1.50
N LEU A 458 -16.42 -29.47 0.64
CA LEU A 458 -16.47 -30.25 -0.60
C LEU A 458 -16.43 -31.76 -0.29
N PRO A 459 -17.14 -32.59 -1.07
CA PRO A 459 -17.20 -34.02 -0.82
C PRO A 459 -15.85 -34.70 -1.11
N THR A 460 -15.61 -35.83 -0.45
CA THR A 460 -14.37 -36.62 -0.61
C THR A 460 -14.18 -37.21 -2.01
N SER A 461 -15.26 -37.28 -2.81
CA SER A 461 -15.18 -37.61 -4.24
C SER A 461 -14.45 -36.55 -5.07
N VAL A 462 -14.28 -35.34 -4.55
CA VAL A 462 -13.58 -34.22 -5.20
C VAL A 462 -12.19 -34.07 -4.62
N LEU A 463 -12.08 -34.07 -3.28
CA LEU A 463 -10.82 -33.91 -2.56
C LEU A 463 -10.55 -35.06 -1.60
N LYS A 464 -9.36 -35.65 -1.68
CA LYS A 464 -8.88 -36.63 -0.71
C LYS A 464 -7.87 -36.00 0.26
N ASN A 465 -7.94 -36.41 1.51
CA ASN A 465 -6.96 -36.05 2.53
C ASN A 465 -5.69 -36.88 2.37
N VAL A 466 -4.54 -36.21 2.39
CA VAL A 466 -3.23 -36.86 2.39
C VAL A 466 -2.36 -36.22 3.47
N MET A 467 -1.69 -37.07 4.25
CA MET A 467 -0.73 -36.65 5.27
C MET A 467 0.66 -37.19 4.92
N PHE A 468 1.67 -36.32 5.03
CA PHE A 468 3.07 -36.65 4.77
C PHE A 468 3.87 -36.55 6.07
N THR A 469 4.52 -37.65 6.46
CA THR A 469 5.30 -37.73 7.71
C THR A 469 6.81 -37.73 7.50
N SER A 470 7.29 -37.74 6.24
CA SER A 470 8.72 -37.70 5.91
C SER A 470 9.14 -36.29 5.47
N GLY A 471 10.11 -35.68 6.15
CA GLY A 471 10.61 -34.33 5.85
C GLY A 471 9.93 -33.28 6.73
N GLU A 472 9.64 -32.09 6.17
CA GLU A 472 8.72 -31.13 6.80
C GLU A 472 7.30 -31.70 6.71
N PRO A 473 6.59 -31.91 7.82
CA PRO A 473 5.28 -32.54 7.80
C PRO A 473 4.29 -31.61 7.11
N TRP A 474 3.72 -32.07 5.99
CA TRP A 474 2.62 -31.41 5.31
C TRP A 474 1.36 -32.26 5.47
N HIS A 475 0.24 -31.61 5.69
CA HIS A 475 -1.08 -32.21 5.50
C HIS A 475 -1.80 -31.44 4.39
N GLY A 476 -2.59 -32.15 3.57
CA GLY A 476 -3.14 -31.55 2.37
C GLY A 476 -4.43 -32.19 1.88
N LEU A 477 -5.12 -31.44 1.01
CA LEU A 477 -6.31 -31.87 0.28
C LEU A 477 -5.99 -31.82 -1.22
N PHE A 478 -6.18 -32.95 -1.91
CA PHE A 478 -5.74 -33.15 -3.29
C PHE A 478 -6.89 -33.65 -4.17
N PRO A 479 -6.85 -33.43 -5.49
CA PRO A 479 -7.88 -33.94 -6.39
C PRO A 479 -7.92 -35.47 -6.37
N THR A 480 -9.12 -36.03 -6.28
CA THR A 480 -9.32 -37.49 -6.20
C THR A 480 -8.91 -38.22 -7.49
N SER A 481 -8.85 -37.51 -8.62
CA SER A 481 -8.44 -38.05 -9.95
C SER A 481 -6.95 -38.38 -10.10
N THR A 482 -6.15 -38.23 -9.05
CA THR A 482 -4.77 -38.74 -9.05
C THR A 482 -4.81 -40.26 -9.10
N ASP A 483 -4.42 -40.79 -10.27
CA ASP A 483 -4.42 -42.21 -10.63
C ASP A 483 -3.93 -43.07 -9.47
N GLU A 484 -4.85 -43.74 -8.78
CA GLU A 484 -4.55 -44.56 -7.60
C GLU A 484 -3.63 -45.75 -7.97
N SER A 485 -3.45 -46.01 -9.27
CA SER A 485 -2.53 -47.01 -9.79
C SER A 485 -1.08 -46.53 -9.92
N ASP A 486 -0.79 -45.24 -9.75
CA ASP A 486 0.57 -44.68 -9.73
C ASP A 486 1.03 -44.41 -8.28
N PRO A 487 1.67 -45.39 -7.60
CA PRO A 487 2.21 -45.20 -6.24
C PRO A 487 3.30 -44.13 -6.17
N LEU A 488 3.88 -43.70 -7.31
CA LEU A 488 4.81 -42.57 -7.37
C LEU A 488 4.12 -41.23 -7.61
N GLY A 489 2.84 -41.24 -7.99
CA GLY A 489 2.04 -40.03 -8.22
C GLY A 489 2.01 -39.13 -6.99
N ILE A 490 1.95 -39.72 -5.80
CA ILE A 490 1.94 -38.98 -4.54
C ILE A 490 3.23 -38.17 -4.30
N PHE A 491 4.39 -38.66 -4.76
CA PHE A 491 5.66 -37.94 -4.66
C PHE A 491 5.75 -36.76 -5.65
N ARG A 492 5.05 -36.85 -6.79
CA ARG A 492 4.95 -35.72 -7.73
C ARG A 492 4.14 -34.58 -7.11
N GLU A 493 3.09 -34.92 -6.38
CA GLU A 493 2.27 -33.92 -5.66
C GLU A 493 3.06 -33.21 -4.54
N ILE A 494 3.95 -33.91 -3.83
CA ILE A 494 4.82 -33.25 -2.85
C ILE A 494 5.74 -32.22 -3.53
N ARG A 495 6.41 -32.62 -4.62
CA ARG A 495 7.30 -31.73 -5.39
C ARG A 495 6.57 -30.54 -6.00
N ARG A 496 5.26 -30.65 -6.20
CA ARG A 496 4.41 -29.56 -6.69
C ARG A 496 4.43 -28.37 -5.74
N PHE A 497 4.40 -28.59 -4.42
CA PHE A 497 4.43 -27.47 -3.46
C PHE A 497 5.80 -26.80 -3.41
N ASP A 498 6.90 -27.56 -3.49
CA ASP A 498 8.24 -26.98 -3.60
C ASP A 498 8.35 -26.13 -4.87
N ALA A 499 7.85 -26.65 -6.00
CA ALA A 499 7.78 -25.91 -7.25
C ALA A 499 6.89 -24.67 -7.13
N ALA A 500 5.73 -24.76 -6.49
CA ALA A 500 4.83 -23.63 -6.27
C ALA A 500 5.47 -22.56 -5.37
N LEU A 501 6.11 -22.92 -4.26
CA LEU A 501 6.82 -21.98 -3.37
C LEU A 501 7.94 -21.23 -4.10
N LEU A 502 8.67 -21.92 -4.98
CA LEU A 502 9.71 -21.32 -5.83
C LEU A 502 9.18 -20.64 -7.09
N ASN A 503 7.86 -20.63 -7.30
CA ASN A 503 7.20 -20.20 -8.54
C ASN A 503 7.77 -20.85 -9.81
N ALA A 504 8.20 -22.11 -9.71
CA ALA A 504 8.69 -22.90 -10.81
C ALA A 504 7.55 -23.48 -11.67
N GLU A 505 7.92 -23.97 -12.86
CA GLU A 505 7.01 -24.61 -13.81
C GLU A 505 6.32 -25.84 -13.18
N ARG A 506 5.00 -25.93 -13.36
CA ARG A 506 4.16 -27.01 -12.82
C ARG A 506 2.86 -27.14 -13.61
N SER A 507 2.18 -28.27 -13.45
CA SER A 507 0.92 -28.52 -14.16
C SER A 507 -0.20 -27.55 -13.75
N PRO A 508 -1.21 -27.33 -14.60
CA PRO A 508 -2.36 -26.48 -14.28
C PRO A 508 -3.09 -26.86 -12.99
N GLY A 509 -3.61 -25.85 -12.29
CA GLY A 509 -4.36 -26.01 -11.05
C GLY A 509 -4.09 -24.88 -10.06
N PHE A 510 -4.73 -24.95 -8.91
CA PHE A 510 -4.68 -23.94 -7.87
C PHE A 510 -3.87 -24.43 -6.67
N ASP A 511 -2.68 -23.85 -6.48
CA ASP A 511 -1.83 -24.15 -5.32
C ASP A 511 -2.14 -23.18 -4.19
N VAL A 512 -2.62 -23.71 -3.06
CA VAL A 512 -2.97 -22.91 -1.89
C VAL A 512 -2.16 -23.42 -0.72
N ILE A 513 -1.19 -22.62 -0.30
CA ILE A 513 -0.16 -23.05 0.64
C ILE A 513 -0.16 -22.11 1.85
N SER A 514 -0.24 -22.66 3.05
CA SER A 514 -0.08 -21.88 4.28
C SER A 514 0.77 -22.64 5.27
N ARG A 515 1.94 -22.10 5.69
CA ARG A 515 2.79 -22.86 6.62
C ARG A 515 2.11 -23.07 7.97
N ALA A 516 1.65 -21.99 8.60
CA ALA A 516 1.05 -22.03 9.94
C ALA A 516 -0.39 -21.49 10.02
N GLY A 517 -0.92 -20.93 8.94
CA GLY A 517 -2.25 -20.31 8.93
C GLY A 517 -3.39 -21.27 8.60
N ARG A 518 -4.61 -20.73 8.53
CA ARG A 518 -5.82 -21.48 8.17
C ARG A 518 -6.11 -21.36 6.68
N ILE A 519 -6.41 -22.47 6.02
CA ILE A 519 -6.99 -22.52 4.67
C ILE A 519 -8.42 -23.05 4.77
N THR A 520 -9.36 -22.30 4.20
CA THR A 520 -10.77 -22.69 4.09
C THR A 520 -11.19 -22.70 2.63
N LEU A 521 -11.83 -23.78 2.18
CA LEU A 521 -12.44 -23.92 0.86
C LEU A 521 -13.92 -24.31 0.99
N GLU A 522 -14.82 -23.37 0.75
CA GLU A 522 -16.25 -23.52 1.02
C GLU A 522 -17.13 -23.26 -0.22
N SER A 523 -18.00 -24.22 -0.52
CA SER A 523 -19.15 -24.03 -1.41
C SER A 523 -20.22 -23.20 -0.70
N ASN A 524 -20.75 -22.19 -1.39
CA ASN A 524 -21.84 -21.34 -0.89
C ASN A 524 -23.22 -22.03 -0.89
N ASN A 525 -23.32 -23.22 -1.49
CA ASN A 525 -24.55 -24.02 -1.65
C ASN A 525 -24.58 -25.26 -0.78
#